data_AF-A0A519ZIR3-F1
#
_entry.id   AF-A0A519ZIR3-F1
#
_cell.length_a   1.000
_cell.length_b   1.000
_cell.length_c   1.000
_cell.angle_alpha   90.00
_cell.angle_beta   90.00
_cell.angle_gamma   90.00
#
_symmetry.space_group_name_H-M   'P 1'
#
loop_
_entity.id
_entity.type
_entity.pdbx_description
1 polymer ?
#
loop_
_entity_poly.entity_id
_entity_poly.type
_entity_poly.pdbx_seq_one_letter_code
_entity_poly.pdbx_strand_id
1 'polypeptide(L)'
;KYLVALLLSLALLPAWAQQPQFAVRNLPLPKELAYYDNQFSGLYIAKNQLFLMSESRLQDKAEAKLYTVQLADLDRQLADTTYTLPYQKLPIENLARLRAKMAAAGQSYEGLEALVIDQDVVYFSVETATPSTNCYLLKGRLQAAAVVLDTTFLLPVAKPLAPGGAHIYNAGFEALALTNKHLVAFFEYNYFPGQNYAYEFDRAPLRRASAPRQVALDKVPFRITDLTATGKQHFTAINFFFKGDGDDAVYRTPATDTTSSRLIGGPGGYHSYCRLLDVTRTGNGFTCKPLWEFPLAYWGYNWEGIAAYKQGYFIINDKYTPSRPYQTKLLYLQKTR
;
A
#
# COMPACT_ATOMS: atom_id res chain seq x y z
N LYS A 1 -37.99 50.04 9.88
CA LYS A 1 -36.67 50.20 9.22
C LYS A 1 -35.51 49.51 9.94
N TYR A 2 -35.71 48.90 11.13
CA TYR A 2 -34.62 48.23 11.86
C TYR A 2 -34.69 46.69 11.88
N LEU A 3 -35.72 46.07 11.30
CA LEU A 3 -35.84 44.59 11.26
C LEU A 3 -35.00 43.92 10.16
N VAL A 4 -34.61 44.66 9.12
CA VAL A 4 -33.82 44.11 8.00
C VAL A 4 -32.34 43.97 8.39
N ALA A 5 -31.85 44.75 9.36
CA ALA A 5 -30.48 44.67 9.84
C ALA A 5 -30.22 43.43 10.73
N LEU A 6 -31.25 42.88 11.38
CA LEU A 6 -31.11 41.72 12.28
C LEU A 6 -31.14 40.37 11.53
N LEU A 7 -31.72 40.33 10.32
CA LEU A 7 -31.78 39.13 9.49
C LEU A 7 -30.51 38.90 8.65
N LEU A 8 -29.66 39.92 8.48
CA LEU A 8 -28.38 39.81 7.78
C LEU A 8 -27.20 39.40 8.68
N SER A 9 -27.36 39.42 10.01
CA SER A 9 -26.34 38.99 10.96
C SER A 9 -26.36 37.49 11.32
N LEU A 10 -27.35 36.73 10.83
CA LEU A 10 -27.47 35.28 11.08
C LEU A 10 -26.81 34.40 9.98
N ALA A 11 -26.20 35.01 8.96
CA ALA A 11 -25.55 34.29 7.85
C ALA A 11 -24.03 34.11 8.03
N LEU A 12 -23.47 34.47 9.17
CA LEU A 12 -22.06 34.25 9.51
C LEU A 12 -21.95 33.17 10.59
N LEU A 13 -22.47 31.96 10.31
CA LEU A 13 -21.90 30.79 10.98
C LEU A 13 -20.48 30.67 10.43
N PRO A 14 -19.42 30.78 11.25
CA PRO A 14 -18.09 30.47 10.80
C PRO A 14 -18.16 29.05 10.26
N ALA A 15 -17.75 28.85 9.00
CA ALA A 15 -17.42 27.52 8.54
C ALA A 15 -16.40 27.01 9.54
N TRP A 16 -16.83 26.13 10.46
CA TRP A 16 -15.93 25.40 11.31
C TRP A 16 -15.10 24.59 10.33
N ALA A 17 -13.93 25.12 9.96
CA ALA A 17 -12.95 24.42 9.17
C ALA A 17 -12.83 23.05 9.84
N GLN A 18 -13.27 22.01 9.14
CA GLN A 18 -13.16 20.65 9.64
C GLN A 18 -11.69 20.48 10.00
N GLN A 19 -11.43 20.37 11.31
CA GLN A 19 -10.07 20.22 11.80
C GLN A 19 -9.48 19.00 11.08
N PRO A 20 -8.28 19.11 10.50
CA PRO A 20 -7.71 18.03 9.71
C PRO A 20 -7.64 16.79 10.59
N GLN A 21 -8.25 15.69 10.16
CA GLN A 21 -8.34 14.46 10.96
C GLN A 21 -6.96 13.95 11.39
N PHE A 22 -5.94 14.18 10.55
CA PHE A 22 -4.56 13.84 10.84
C PHE A 22 -3.63 15.06 10.67
N ALA A 23 -2.67 15.19 11.59
CA ALA A 23 -1.50 16.04 11.47
C ALA A 23 -0.36 15.22 10.88
N VAL A 24 0.32 15.77 9.88
CA VAL A 24 1.45 15.11 9.22
C VAL A 24 2.75 15.44 9.93
N ARG A 25 3.50 14.42 10.36
CA ARG A 25 4.81 14.57 11.00
C ARG A 25 5.86 13.84 10.18
N ASN A 26 6.89 14.54 9.74
CA ASN A 26 8.00 13.91 9.03
C ASN A 26 8.97 13.23 10.01
N LEU A 27 9.37 12.00 9.71
CA LEU A 27 10.36 11.24 10.46
C LEU A 27 11.65 11.14 9.63
N PRO A 28 12.72 11.87 10.00
CA PRO A 28 13.98 11.81 9.26
C PRO A 28 14.55 10.39 9.24
N LEU A 29 14.69 9.84 8.04
CA LEU A 29 15.32 8.54 7.84
C LEU A 29 16.85 8.67 7.79
N PRO A 30 17.62 7.72 8.36
CA PRO A 30 19.05 7.59 8.12
C PRO A 30 19.36 7.46 6.63
N LYS A 31 20.58 7.82 6.22
CA LYS A 31 20.97 7.85 4.79
C LYS A 31 20.64 6.55 4.03
N GLU A 32 20.88 5.39 4.63
CA GLU A 32 20.54 4.10 4.03
C GLU A 32 19.05 3.98 3.75
N LEU A 33 18.18 4.27 4.72
CA LEU A 33 16.73 4.17 4.55
C LEU A 33 16.14 5.31 3.70
N ALA A 34 16.77 6.47 3.67
CA ALA A 34 16.35 7.60 2.84
C ALA A 34 16.73 7.44 1.35
N TYR A 35 17.56 6.44 1.02
CA TYR A 35 18.03 6.21 -0.34
C TYR A 35 16.88 5.73 -1.23
N TYR A 36 16.56 6.54 -2.25
CA TYR A 36 15.37 6.37 -3.09
C TYR A 36 15.33 5.06 -3.89
N ASP A 37 16.49 4.48 -4.24
CA ASP A 37 16.53 3.21 -4.97
C ASP A 37 16.35 1.99 -4.07
N ASN A 38 16.13 2.15 -2.75
CA ASN A 38 15.62 1.04 -1.94
C ASN A 38 14.26 0.57 -2.45
N GLN A 39 13.47 1.49 -2.99
CA GLN A 39 12.12 1.29 -3.50
C GLN A 39 11.22 0.51 -2.54
N PHE A 40 10.64 1.20 -1.55
CA PHE A 40 9.85 0.53 -0.51
C PHE A 40 8.41 0.29 -0.95
N SER A 41 7.95 -0.97 -0.95
CA SER A 41 6.59 -1.37 -1.39
C SER A 41 5.81 -2.08 -0.27
N GLY A 42 5.97 -1.61 0.97
CA GLY A 42 5.14 -2.10 2.06
C GLY A 42 5.69 -1.83 3.44
N LEU A 43 4.78 -1.56 4.37
CA LEU A 43 5.07 -1.45 5.80
C LEU A 43 4.30 -2.49 6.60
N TYR A 44 4.93 -3.01 7.65
CA TYR A 44 4.22 -3.87 8.58
C TYR A 44 4.71 -3.69 10.01
N ILE A 45 3.83 -3.78 11.00
CA ILE A 45 4.21 -3.78 12.41
C ILE A 45 4.03 -5.17 13.01
N ALA A 46 5.11 -5.69 13.59
CA ALA A 46 5.11 -6.92 14.35
C ALA A 46 6.22 -6.87 15.41
N LYS A 47 6.09 -7.62 16.51
CA LYS A 47 7.15 -7.81 17.51
C LYS A 47 7.82 -6.49 17.98
N ASN A 48 7.03 -5.42 18.16
CA ASN A 48 7.47 -4.07 18.54
C ASN A 48 8.44 -3.38 17.54
N GLN A 49 8.41 -3.81 16.29
CA GLN A 49 9.21 -3.24 15.20
C GLN A 49 8.30 -2.80 14.04
N LEU A 50 8.69 -1.71 13.38
CA LEU A 50 8.23 -1.36 12.05
C LEU A 50 9.16 -2.06 11.04
N PHE A 51 8.57 -2.83 10.14
CA PHE A 51 9.24 -3.48 9.03
C PHE A 51 9.03 -2.66 7.76
N LEU A 52 10.10 -2.42 7.01
CA LEU A 52 10.09 -1.67 5.75
C LEU A 52 10.62 -2.58 4.64
N MET A 53 9.73 -3.01 3.75
CA MET A 53 10.07 -3.96 2.69
C MET A 53 10.56 -3.23 1.44
N SER A 54 11.77 -3.54 0.97
CA SER A 54 12.19 -3.14 -0.37
C SER A 54 11.58 -4.05 -1.43
N GLU A 55 11.19 -3.49 -2.57
CA GLU A 55 10.70 -4.23 -3.75
C GLU A 55 11.69 -5.27 -4.25
N SER A 56 12.99 -5.08 -3.97
CA SER A 56 14.04 -6.02 -4.38
C SER A 56 14.05 -6.24 -5.90
N ARG A 57 13.76 -5.19 -6.68
CA ARG A 57 13.51 -5.28 -8.14
C ARG A 57 14.62 -5.96 -8.92
N LEU A 58 14.22 -6.75 -9.92
CA LEU A 58 15.18 -7.47 -10.76
C LEU A 58 15.96 -6.54 -11.69
N GLN A 59 15.30 -5.58 -12.34
CA GLN A 59 15.97 -4.66 -13.29
C GLN A 59 17.03 -3.78 -12.63
N ASP A 60 16.85 -3.47 -11.34
CA ASP A 60 17.78 -2.62 -10.58
C ASP A 60 18.89 -3.43 -9.91
N LYS A 61 18.87 -4.77 -10.06
CA LYS A 61 19.75 -5.70 -9.33
C LYS A 61 19.73 -5.43 -7.82
N ALA A 62 18.56 -5.08 -7.30
CA ALA A 62 18.42 -4.67 -5.91
C ALA A 62 18.65 -5.87 -4.97
N GLU A 63 19.30 -5.58 -3.84
CA GLU A 63 19.47 -6.53 -2.75
C GLU A 63 18.09 -6.95 -2.22
N ALA A 64 17.90 -8.26 -2.01
CA ALA A 64 16.69 -8.78 -1.38
C ALA A 64 16.77 -8.55 0.13
N LYS A 65 16.07 -7.54 0.64
CA LYS A 65 16.18 -7.13 2.04
C LYS A 65 14.88 -6.64 2.65
N LEU A 66 14.85 -6.67 3.97
CA LEU A 66 13.82 -6.10 4.82
C LEU A 66 14.54 -5.27 5.87
N TYR A 67 14.06 -4.07 6.17
CA TYR A 67 14.60 -3.29 7.28
C TYR A 67 13.66 -3.36 8.47
N THR A 68 14.22 -3.23 9.67
CA THR A 68 13.45 -3.08 10.89
C THR A 68 13.92 -1.86 11.68
N VAL A 69 12.96 -1.23 12.32
CA VAL A 69 13.15 -0.11 13.25
C VAL A 69 12.32 -0.39 14.49
N GLN A 70 12.87 -0.19 15.69
CA GLN A 70 12.08 -0.36 16.90
C GLN A 70 11.02 0.75 17.01
N LEU A 71 9.81 0.38 17.43
CA LEU A 71 8.73 1.36 17.62
C LEU A 71 9.07 2.40 18.71
N ALA A 72 9.83 1.98 19.74
CA ALA A 72 10.31 2.89 20.79
C ALA A 72 11.29 3.95 20.25
N ASP A 73 12.08 3.62 19.23
CA ASP A 73 12.99 4.57 18.59
C ASP A 73 12.24 5.57 17.70
N LEU A 74 11.17 5.12 17.02
CA LEU A 74 10.26 6.00 16.29
C LEU A 74 9.53 6.95 17.24
N ASP A 75 9.05 6.46 18.39
CA ASP A 75 8.46 7.30 19.44
C ASP A 75 9.44 8.36 19.95
N ARG A 76 10.70 7.97 20.16
CA ARG A 76 11.75 8.91 20.58
C ARG A 76 11.99 9.97 19.53
N GLN A 77 12.06 9.59 18.24
CA GLN A 77 12.22 10.56 17.15
C GLN A 77 11.00 11.49 16.99
N LEU A 78 9.79 11.00 17.29
CA LEU A 78 8.60 11.84 17.37
C LEU A 78 8.66 12.84 18.54
N ALA A 79 9.41 12.58 19.60
CA ALA A 79 9.61 13.55 20.68
C ALA A 79 10.82 14.47 20.43
N ASP A 80 11.85 13.95 19.78
CA ASP A 80 13.12 14.61 19.49
C ASP A 80 13.53 14.34 18.04
N THR A 81 13.28 15.33 17.18
CA THR A 81 13.59 15.23 15.75
C THR A 81 15.08 15.16 15.43
N THR A 82 15.95 15.38 16.41
CA THR A 82 17.41 15.23 16.25
C THR A 82 17.89 13.80 16.52
N TYR A 83 17.03 12.94 17.09
CA TYR A 83 17.35 11.54 17.34
C TYR A 83 17.60 10.80 16.02
N THR A 84 18.76 10.15 15.93
CA THR A 84 19.11 9.33 14.77
C THR A 84 18.54 7.94 14.95
N LEU A 85 17.67 7.55 14.02
CA LEU A 85 16.93 6.30 14.06
C LEU A 85 17.86 5.10 13.84
N PRO A 86 18.08 4.22 14.83
CA PRO A 86 18.76 2.95 14.59
C PRO A 86 17.88 2.04 13.74
N TYR A 87 18.51 1.22 12.90
CA TYR A 87 17.81 0.24 12.08
C TYR A 87 18.62 -1.04 11.96
N GLN A 88 17.94 -2.14 11.66
CA GLN A 88 18.55 -3.41 11.30
C GLN A 88 18.19 -3.74 9.85
N LYS A 89 19.17 -4.21 9.07
CA LYS A 89 18.94 -4.78 7.74
C LYS A 89 18.90 -6.30 7.86
N LEU A 90 17.83 -6.91 7.39
CA LEU A 90 17.61 -8.35 7.34
C LEU A 90 17.68 -8.80 5.87
N PRO A 91 18.61 -9.67 5.46
CA PRO A 91 18.58 -10.28 4.14
C PRO A 91 17.34 -11.17 3.99
N ILE A 92 16.78 -11.22 2.78
CA ILE A 92 15.74 -12.16 2.37
C ILE A 92 16.41 -13.31 1.62
N GLU A 93 16.60 -14.42 2.31
CA GLU A 93 17.26 -15.60 1.75
C GLU A 93 16.31 -16.40 0.85
N ASN A 94 16.92 -17.16 -0.07
CA ASN A 94 16.23 -18.04 -1.02
C ASN A 94 15.33 -17.37 -2.07
N LEU A 95 15.19 -16.04 -2.09
CA LEU A 95 14.38 -15.35 -3.11
C LEU A 95 14.85 -15.65 -4.54
N ALA A 96 16.17 -15.68 -4.78
CA ALA A 96 16.74 -16.03 -6.08
C ALA A 96 16.31 -17.44 -6.56
N ARG A 97 16.19 -18.41 -5.66
CA ARG A 97 15.74 -19.78 -5.98
C ARG A 97 14.26 -19.79 -6.40
N LEU A 98 13.44 -18.98 -5.75
CA LEU A 98 12.02 -18.84 -6.08
C LEU A 98 11.83 -18.10 -7.42
N ARG A 99 12.62 -17.05 -7.68
CA ARG A 99 12.65 -16.36 -8.99
C ARG A 99 12.98 -17.31 -10.12
N ALA A 100 13.99 -18.17 -9.94
CA ALA A 100 14.36 -19.18 -10.94
C ALA A 100 13.20 -20.14 -11.25
N LYS A 101 12.39 -20.52 -10.25
CA LYS A 101 11.19 -21.34 -10.46
C LYS A 101 10.09 -20.62 -11.24
N MET A 102 9.88 -19.33 -10.97
CA MET A 102 8.93 -18.50 -11.74
C MET A 102 9.38 -18.38 -13.20
N ALA A 103 10.67 -18.11 -13.44
CA ALA A 103 11.24 -18.04 -14.77
C ALA A 103 11.12 -19.36 -15.53
N ALA A 104 11.37 -20.50 -14.86
CA ALA A 104 11.17 -21.83 -15.45
C ALA A 104 9.70 -22.12 -15.80
N ALA A 105 8.75 -21.44 -15.16
CA ALA A 105 7.32 -21.48 -15.48
C ALA A 105 6.89 -20.39 -16.49
N GLY A 106 7.85 -19.73 -17.15
CA GLY A 106 7.59 -18.68 -18.13
C GLY A 106 7.02 -17.39 -17.55
N GLN A 107 7.16 -17.16 -16.24
CA GLN A 107 6.75 -15.90 -15.60
C GLN A 107 7.96 -15.00 -15.36
N SER A 108 7.78 -13.69 -15.53
CA SER A 108 8.85 -12.70 -15.33
C SER A 108 8.65 -11.96 -14.02
N TYR A 109 9.50 -12.23 -13.02
CA TYR A 109 9.52 -11.49 -11.74
C TYR A 109 9.90 -10.02 -11.94
N GLU A 110 9.18 -9.10 -11.28
CA GLU A 110 9.53 -7.67 -11.26
C GLU A 110 9.96 -7.23 -9.86
N GLY A 111 9.12 -7.42 -8.84
CA GLY A 111 9.35 -6.96 -7.47
C GLY A 111 8.54 -7.73 -6.42
N LEU A 112 8.86 -7.50 -5.15
CA LEU A 112 8.00 -7.82 -4.01
C LEU A 112 7.10 -6.62 -3.73
N GLU A 113 5.79 -6.82 -3.64
CA GLU A 113 4.84 -5.69 -3.60
C GLU A 113 3.99 -5.59 -2.33
N ALA A 114 4.04 -6.60 -1.46
CA ALA A 114 3.33 -6.53 -0.20
C ALA A 114 3.94 -7.48 0.82
N LEU A 115 3.81 -7.13 2.09
CA LEU A 115 4.33 -7.87 3.23
C LEU A 115 3.23 -8.06 4.28
N VAL A 116 3.14 -9.27 4.82
CA VAL A 116 2.42 -9.48 6.08
C VAL A 116 3.13 -10.51 6.95
N ILE A 117 3.15 -10.25 8.27
CA ILE A 117 3.81 -11.11 9.24
C ILE A 117 2.76 -11.70 10.20
N ASP A 118 2.63 -13.02 10.16
CA ASP A 118 1.80 -13.82 11.04
C ASP A 118 2.67 -14.57 12.04
N GLN A 119 2.81 -14.01 13.24
CA GLN A 119 3.76 -14.48 14.27
C GLN A 119 5.20 -14.46 13.75
N ASP A 120 5.75 -15.61 13.36
CA ASP A 120 7.06 -15.77 12.75
C ASP A 120 6.97 -16.20 11.27
N VAL A 121 5.78 -16.40 10.73
CA VAL A 121 5.57 -16.66 9.30
C VAL A 121 5.50 -15.33 8.57
N VAL A 122 6.26 -15.20 7.48
CA VAL A 122 6.19 -14.05 6.58
C VAL A 122 5.55 -14.47 5.29
N TYR A 123 4.64 -13.64 4.78
CA TYR A 123 4.12 -13.76 3.43
C TYR A 123 4.49 -12.53 2.63
N PHE A 124 4.85 -12.76 1.37
CA PHE A 124 5.09 -11.71 0.39
C PHE A 124 4.20 -11.93 -0.82
N SER A 125 3.75 -10.85 -1.45
CA SER A 125 3.31 -10.91 -2.84
C SER A 125 4.49 -10.65 -3.78
N VAL A 126 4.30 -11.04 -5.04
CA VAL A 126 5.26 -10.82 -6.11
C VAL A 126 4.51 -10.25 -7.30
N GLU A 127 4.99 -9.11 -7.77
CA GLU A 127 4.66 -8.60 -9.09
C GLU A 127 5.44 -9.36 -10.16
N THR A 128 4.74 -9.57 -11.27
CA THR A 128 5.31 -10.12 -12.49
C THR A 128 4.95 -9.21 -13.65
N ALA A 129 5.75 -9.24 -14.72
CA ALA A 129 5.52 -8.43 -15.91
C ALA A 129 4.08 -8.60 -16.44
N THR A 130 3.52 -7.53 -17.02
CA THR A 130 2.14 -7.51 -17.55
C THR A 130 1.76 -8.75 -18.39
N PRO A 131 2.63 -9.30 -19.28
CA PRO A 131 2.30 -10.50 -20.05
C PRO A 131 2.26 -11.82 -19.25
N SER A 132 2.76 -11.81 -18.01
CA SER A 132 2.74 -12.98 -17.12
C SER A 132 1.30 -13.26 -16.67
N THR A 133 0.91 -14.53 -16.67
CA THR A 133 -0.45 -14.95 -16.32
C THR A 133 -0.73 -14.93 -14.83
N ASN A 134 0.32 -15.02 -14.00
CA ASN A 134 0.19 -15.13 -12.55
C ASN A 134 1.05 -14.09 -11.82
N CYS A 135 0.53 -13.64 -10.68
CA CYS A 135 1.32 -13.17 -9.55
C CYS A 135 1.64 -14.34 -8.62
N TYR A 136 2.44 -14.10 -7.59
CA TYR A 136 2.77 -15.15 -6.63
C TYR A 136 2.61 -14.70 -5.18
N LEU A 137 2.24 -15.65 -4.33
CA LEU A 137 2.47 -15.57 -2.90
C LEU A 137 3.68 -16.41 -2.52
N LEU A 138 4.58 -15.81 -1.75
CA LEU A 138 5.71 -16.48 -1.12
C LEU A 138 5.43 -16.64 0.37
N LYS A 139 6.10 -17.62 0.97
CA LYS A 139 6.04 -17.88 2.41
C LYS A 139 7.45 -18.11 2.94
N GLY A 140 7.72 -17.63 4.14
CA GLY A 140 8.99 -17.84 4.81
C GLY A 140 8.86 -17.74 6.32
N ARG A 141 10.01 -17.67 6.98
CA ARG A 141 10.12 -17.46 8.43
C ARG A 141 10.93 -16.21 8.72
N LEU A 142 10.42 -15.36 9.61
CA LEU A 142 11.14 -14.24 10.20
C LEU A 142 12.01 -14.77 11.34
N GLN A 143 13.32 -14.71 11.14
CA GLN A 143 14.32 -15.00 12.15
C GLN A 143 14.95 -13.71 12.68
N ALA A 144 15.78 -13.79 13.71
CA ALA A 144 16.40 -12.62 14.33
C ALA A 144 17.33 -11.84 13.39
N ALA A 145 17.96 -12.53 12.44
CA ALA A 145 18.98 -11.97 11.55
C ALA A 145 18.63 -12.02 10.06
N ALA A 146 17.53 -12.66 9.67
CA ALA A 146 17.15 -12.85 8.27
C ALA A 146 15.66 -13.19 8.12
N VAL A 147 15.14 -13.06 6.90
CA VAL A 147 13.91 -13.73 6.47
C VAL A 147 14.29 -14.90 5.57
N VAL A 148 13.92 -16.12 5.95
CA VAL A 148 14.26 -17.32 5.19
C VAL A 148 13.02 -17.82 4.45
N LEU A 149 13.01 -17.67 3.12
CA LEU A 149 11.89 -18.13 2.31
C LEU A 149 11.87 -19.65 2.17
N ASP A 150 10.68 -20.24 2.27
CA ASP A 150 10.42 -21.65 2.04
C ASP A 150 10.44 -21.93 0.54
N THR A 151 11.53 -22.54 0.06
CA THR A 151 11.68 -22.86 -1.36
C THR A 151 10.64 -23.87 -1.88
N THR A 152 9.92 -24.57 -1.02
CA THR A 152 8.86 -25.52 -1.40
C THR A 152 7.49 -24.85 -1.52
N PHE A 153 7.35 -23.61 -1.03
CA PHE A 153 6.15 -22.80 -1.13
C PHE A 153 6.32 -21.74 -2.22
N LEU A 154 5.61 -21.92 -3.32
CA LEU A 154 5.45 -20.94 -4.38
C LEU A 154 4.02 -21.07 -4.88
N LEU A 155 3.15 -20.15 -4.49
CA LEU A 155 1.73 -20.23 -4.81
C LEU A 155 1.42 -19.27 -5.98
N PRO A 156 1.22 -19.78 -7.21
CA PRO A 156 0.75 -18.95 -8.31
C PRO A 156 -0.70 -18.53 -8.07
N VAL A 157 -0.99 -17.29 -8.40
CA VAL A 157 -2.35 -16.74 -8.32
C VAL A 157 -2.61 -15.96 -9.60
N ALA A 158 -3.71 -16.30 -10.28
CA ALA A 158 -4.03 -15.72 -11.57
C ALA A 158 -4.23 -14.20 -11.46
N LYS A 159 -3.74 -13.46 -12.46
CA LYS A 159 -4.07 -12.05 -12.64
C LYS A 159 -5.50 -11.87 -13.15
N PRO A 160 -6.14 -10.73 -12.89
CA PRO A 160 -7.44 -10.44 -13.45
C PRO A 160 -7.29 -10.19 -14.95
N LEU A 161 -8.32 -10.57 -15.70
CA LEU A 161 -8.40 -10.36 -17.15
C LEU A 161 -9.48 -9.33 -17.48
N ALA A 162 -9.23 -8.53 -18.50
CA ALA A 162 -10.25 -7.70 -19.12
C ALA A 162 -11.33 -8.59 -19.79
N PRO A 163 -12.54 -8.06 -20.10
CA PRO A 163 -13.61 -8.84 -20.74
C PRO A 163 -13.23 -9.58 -22.03
N GLY A 164 -12.21 -9.10 -22.76
CA GLY A 164 -11.66 -9.75 -23.96
C GLY A 164 -10.56 -10.78 -23.70
N GLY A 165 -10.30 -11.15 -22.44
CA GLY A 165 -9.26 -12.09 -22.05
C GLY A 165 -7.84 -11.51 -21.99
N ALA A 166 -7.66 -10.22 -22.30
CA ALA A 166 -6.37 -9.54 -22.19
C ALA A 166 -5.95 -9.33 -20.72
N HIS A 167 -4.65 -9.39 -20.45
CA HIS A 167 -4.10 -9.02 -19.14
C HIS A 167 -4.34 -7.53 -18.85
N ILE A 168 -4.76 -7.25 -17.64
CA ILE A 168 -4.88 -5.87 -17.16
C ILE A 168 -3.48 -5.40 -16.77
N TYR A 169 -3.07 -4.26 -17.32
CA TYR A 169 -1.81 -3.62 -16.98
C TYR A 169 -1.75 -3.37 -15.47
N ASN A 170 -0.63 -3.72 -14.86
CA ASN A 170 -0.32 -3.43 -13.46
C ASN A 170 -1.44 -3.83 -12.48
N ALA A 171 -1.86 -5.08 -12.60
CA ALA A 171 -2.89 -5.70 -11.75
C ALA A 171 -2.27 -6.80 -10.87
N GLY A 172 -1.10 -6.51 -10.29
CA GLY A 172 -0.47 -7.33 -9.26
C GLY A 172 -1.12 -7.15 -7.89
N PHE A 173 -0.64 -7.89 -6.88
CA PHE A 173 -1.08 -7.66 -5.49
C PHE A 173 -0.13 -6.70 -4.79
N GLU A 174 -0.56 -5.47 -4.57
CA GLU A 174 0.17 -4.46 -3.79
C GLU A 174 -0.29 -4.38 -2.33
N ALA A 175 -1.28 -5.20 -1.92
CA ALA A 175 -1.67 -5.25 -0.53
C ALA A 175 -2.04 -6.65 -0.04
N LEU A 176 -1.54 -6.99 1.15
CA LEU A 176 -1.86 -8.20 1.89
C LEU A 176 -2.43 -7.85 3.27
N ALA A 177 -3.45 -8.58 3.69
CA ALA A 177 -4.07 -8.39 5.00
C ALA A 177 -4.34 -9.71 5.70
N LEU A 178 -4.23 -9.70 7.03
CA LEU A 178 -4.69 -10.81 7.87
C LEU A 178 -6.06 -10.47 8.46
N THR A 179 -6.97 -11.43 8.35
CA THR A 179 -8.13 -11.54 9.23
C THR A 179 -7.87 -12.64 10.28
N ASN A 180 -8.83 -12.88 11.16
CA ASN A 180 -8.73 -13.98 12.12
C ASN A 180 -8.55 -15.35 11.47
N LYS A 181 -9.10 -15.56 10.27
CA LYS A 181 -9.13 -16.88 9.60
C LYS A 181 -8.41 -16.93 8.26
N HIS A 182 -8.15 -15.78 7.67
CA HIS A 182 -7.74 -15.70 6.27
C HIS A 182 -6.58 -14.73 6.05
N LEU A 183 -5.74 -15.07 5.07
CA LEU A 183 -4.87 -14.14 4.36
C LEU A 183 -5.67 -13.62 3.16
N VAL A 184 -5.66 -12.31 2.95
CA VAL A 184 -6.38 -11.67 1.85
C VAL A 184 -5.38 -10.88 1.01
N ALA A 185 -5.46 -11.03 -0.31
CA ALA A 185 -4.64 -10.32 -1.28
C ALA A 185 -5.53 -9.42 -2.14
N PHE A 186 -5.22 -8.13 -2.16
CA PHE A 186 -5.91 -7.12 -2.94
C PHE A 186 -5.05 -6.77 -4.14
N PHE A 187 -5.69 -6.62 -5.30
CA PHE A 187 -4.98 -6.11 -6.46
C PHE A 187 -4.60 -4.66 -6.23
N GLU A 188 -3.65 -4.16 -6.99
CA GLU A 188 -3.39 -2.74 -7.11
C GLU A 188 -4.56 -2.04 -7.81
N TYR A 189 -4.89 -2.46 -9.03
CA TYR A 189 -6.00 -1.94 -9.80
C TYR A 189 -7.32 -2.63 -9.40
N ASN A 190 -8.29 -1.87 -8.87
CA ASN A 190 -9.61 -2.37 -8.44
C ASN A 190 -10.75 -1.53 -9.03
N TYR A 191 -10.56 -1.05 -10.26
CA TYR A 191 -11.55 -0.31 -11.04
C TYR A 191 -11.98 -1.10 -12.30
N PHE A 192 -12.12 -2.42 -12.19
CA PHE A 192 -12.51 -3.27 -13.32
C PHE A 192 -13.89 -2.89 -13.89
N PRO A 193 -14.15 -3.10 -15.19
CA PRO A 193 -15.48 -2.93 -15.78
C PRO A 193 -16.52 -3.89 -15.18
N GLY A 194 -16.07 -5.10 -14.79
CA GLY A 194 -16.89 -6.12 -14.13
C GLY A 194 -16.87 -6.02 -12.60
N GLN A 195 -17.15 -7.14 -11.93
CA GLN A 195 -17.10 -7.23 -10.48
C GLN A 195 -15.65 -7.15 -9.97
N ASN A 196 -15.42 -6.27 -8.99
CA ASN A 196 -14.13 -6.18 -8.30
C ASN A 196 -14.09 -7.20 -7.16
N TYR A 197 -12.91 -7.74 -6.92
CA TYR A 197 -12.71 -8.79 -5.93
C TYR A 197 -11.29 -8.77 -5.38
N ALA A 198 -11.15 -9.30 -4.18
CA ALA A 198 -9.88 -9.70 -3.59
C ALA A 198 -9.79 -11.23 -3.56
N TYR A 199 -8.58 -11.77 -3.45
CA TYR A 199 -8.39 -13.21 -3.20
C TYR A 199 -8.23 -13.49 -1.73
N GLU A 200 -8.93 -14.51 -1.26
CA GLU A 200 -8.90 -14.97 0.11
C GLU A 200 -8.37 -16.40 0.22
N PHE A 201 -7.45 -16.62 1.15
CA PHE A 201 -6.84 -17.90 1.44
C PHE A 201 -7.05 -18.27 2.91
N ASP A 202 -7.26 -19.54 3.21
CA ASP A 202 -7.25 -20.01 4.60
C ASP A 202 -5.85 -19.82 5.21
N ARG A 203 -5.80 -19.12 6.35
CA ARG A 203 -4.55 -18.66 7.00
C ARG A 203 -3.71 -19.82 7.52
N ALA A 204 -4.33 -20.92 7.97
CA ALA A 204 -3.60 -22.04 8.56
C ALA A 204 -4.27 -23.42 8.33
N PRO A 205 -3.54 -24.38 7.72
CA PRO A 205 -2.29 -24.20 6.99
C PRO A 205 -2.55 -23.70 5.56
N LEU A 206 -2.05 -22.51 5.23
CA LEU A 206 -1.90 -22.12 3.82
C LEU A 206 -0.85 -23.02 3.16
N ARG A 207 -1.27 -23.73 2.09
CA ARG A 207 -0.45 -24.71 1.36
C ARG A 207 -0.18 -24.23 -0.06
N ARG A 208 0.86 -24.78 -0.70
CA ARG A 208 1.24 -24.46 -2.10
C ARG A 208 0.15 -24.73 -3.15
N ALA A 209 -0.84 -25.58 -2.80
CA ALA A 209 -1.94 -25.97 -3.67
C ALA A 209 -3.28 -25.37 -3.22
N SER A 210 -3.26 -24.41 -2.30
CA SER A 210 -4.47 -23.73 -1.83
C SER A 210 -5.06 -22.91 -2.96
N ALA A 211 -6.31 -23.17 -3.30
CA ALA A 211 -7.07 -22.34 -4.22
C ALA A 211 -7.64 -21.12 -3.46
N PRO A 212 -7.48 -19.90 -3.97
CA PRO A 212 -8.12 -18.75 -3.36
C PRO A 212 -9.63 -18.76 -3.62
N ARG A 213 -10.38 -18.13 -2.71
CA ARG A 213 -11.76 -17.70 -2.96
C ARG A 213 -11.76 -16.26 -3.42
N GLN A 214 -12.56 -15.94 -4.43
CA GLN A 214 -12.84 -14.53 -4.75
C GLN A 214 -13.85 -13.99 -3.75
N VAL A 215 -13.55 -12.84 -3.19
CA VAL A 215 -14.39 -12.14 -2.22
C VAL A 215 -14.70 -10.77 -2.81
N ALA A 216 -15.97 -10.39 -2.84
CA ALA A 216 -16.40 -9.14 -3.48
C ALA A 216 -15.70 -7.94 -2.84
N LEU A 217 -15.31 -6.97 -3.65
CA LEU A 217 -14.71 -5.72 -3.22
C LEU A 217 -15.47 -4.57 -3.88
N ASP A 218 -15.79 -3.54 -3.10
CA ASP A 218 -16.30 -2.29 -3.66
C ASP A 218 -15.35 -1.75 -4.72
N LYS A 219 -15.90 -1.12 -5.75
CA LYS A 219 -15.07 -0.50 -6.78
C LYS A 219 -14.25 0.63 -6.16
N VAL A 220 -12.93 0.54 -6.21
CA VAL A 220 -12.01 1.55 -5.68
C VAL A 220 -11.38 2.29 -6.87
N PRO A 221 -11.60 3.61 -7.02
CA PRO A 221 -10.92 4.37 -8.06
C PRO A 221 -9.44 4.47 -7.70
N PHE A 222 -8.54 4.42 -8.67
CA PHE A 222 -7.08 4.47 -8.50
C PHE A 222 -6.48 3.23 -7.81
N ARG A 223 -5.16 3.26 -7.56
CA ARG A 223 -4.38 2.13 -7.04
C ARG A 223 -4.63 1.91 -5.56
N ILE A 224 -4.69 0.66 -5.11
CA ILE A 224 -4.45 0.29 -3.71
C ILE A 224 -3.00 -0.15 -3.60
N THR A 225 -2.19 0.66 -2.94
CA THR A 225 -0.72 0.47 -2.93
C THR A 225 -0.17 -0.15 -1.65
N ASP A 226 -0.92 -0.11 -0.55
CA ASP A 226 -0.71 -0.93 0.64
C ASP A 226 -1.96 -0.83 1.53
N LEU A 227 -2.09 -1.73 2.51
CA LEU A 227 -3.19 -1.75 3.46
C LEU A 227 -2.75 -2.30 4.82
N THR A 228 -3.23 -1.66 5.89
CA THR A 228 -2.93 -2.07 7.27
C THR A 228 -4.19 -2.40 8.06
N ALA A 229 -4.12 -3.38 8.96
CA ALA A 229 -5.24 -3.71 9.85
C ALA A 229 -5.39 -2.66 10.96
N THR A 230 -6.59 -2.13 11.13
CA THR A 230 -6.97 -1.19 12.20
C THR A 230 -7.97 -1.78 13.19
N GLY A 231 -8.45 -3.00 12.92
CA GLY A 231 -9.31 -3.78 13.79
C GLY A 231 -9.55 -5.17 13.20
N LYS A 232 -10.38 -6.00 13.85
CA LYS A 232 -10.62 -7.39 13.42
C LYS A 232 -11.16 -7.52 11.99
N GLN A 233 -11.92 -6.53 11.55
CA GLN A 233 -12.60 -6.48 10.25
C GLN A 233 -12.45 -5.10 9.58
N HIS A 234 -11.55 -4.28 10.12
CA HIS A 234 -11.32 -2.91 9.67
C HIS A 234 -9.86 -2.78 9.27
N PHE A 235 -9.67 -2.09 8.16
CA PHE A 235 -8.38 -1.86 7.56
C PHE A 235 -8.33 -0.43 7.05
N THR A 236 -7.13 0.09 6.88
CA THR A 236 -6.89 1.36 6.21
C THR A 236 -5.98 1.12 5.02
N ALA A 237 -6.45 1.52 3.83
CA ALA A 237 -5.72 1.36 2.58
C ALA A 237 -5.21 2.71 2.08
N ILE A 238 -4.03 2.72 1.44
CA ILE A 238 -3.63 3.84 0.60
C ILE A 238 -4.42 3.75 -0.71
N ASN A 239 -4.90 4.89 -1.19
CA ASN A 239 -5.53 4.99 -2.49
C ASN A 239 -4.89 6.11 -3.31
N PHE A 240 -4.08 5.70 -4.29
CA PHE A 240 -3.15 6.59 -4.97
C PHE A 240 -3.40 6.63 -6.48
N PHE A 241 -3.52 7.85 -7.01
CA PHE A 241 -3.49 8.13 -8.43
C PHE A 241 -2.15 8.76 -8.79
N PHE A 242 -1.37 8.04 -9.58
CA PHE A 242 -0.22 8.62 -10.26
C PHE A 242 -0.70 9.25 -11.57
N LYS A 243 -0.37 10.52 -11.80
CA LYS A 243 -0.79 11.23 -13.02
C LYS A 243 -0.22 10.70 -14.33
N GLY A 244 0.67 9.72 -14.27
CA GLY A 244 1.55 9.24 -15.36
C GLY A 244 0.88 9.18 -16.74
N ASP A 245 1.72 9.26 -17.76
CA ASP A 245 1.31 9.12 -19.17
C ASP A 245 1.54 7.68 -19.67
N GLY A 246 1.08 7.39 -20.89
CA GLY A 246 1.23 6.04 -21.46
C GLY A 246 0.35 5.01 -20.74
N ASP A 247 0.94 3.89 -20.33
CA ASP A 247 0.20 2.77 -19.74
C ASP A 247 -0.44 3.12 -18.37
N ASP A 248 0.14 4.06 -17.63
CA ASP A 248 -0.42 4.62 -16.38
C ASP A 248 -1.79 5.30 -16.60
N ALA A 249 -2.15 5.62 -17.85
CA ALA A 249 -3.47 6.14 -18.18
C ALA A 249 -4.62 5.19 -17.79
N VAL A 250 -4.34 3.89 -17.56
CA VAL A 250 -5.32 2.92 -17.07
C VAL A 250 -5.98 3.35 -15.76
N TYR A 251 -5.28 4.12 -14.92
CA TYR A 251 -5.79 4.61 -13.64
C TYR A 251 -6.69 5.83 -13.76
N ARG A 252 -6.82 6.43 -14.95
CA ARG A 252 -7.68 7.59 -15.18
C ARG A 252 -9.13 7.12 -15.19
N THR A 253 -9.87 7.53 -14.16
CA THR A 253 -11.30 7.23 -14.08
C THR A 253 -12.05 7.87 -15.26
N PRO A 254 -13.03 7.17 -15.86
CA PRO A 254 -13.77 7.70 -17.00
C PRO A 254 -14.55 8.95 -16.61
N ALA A 255 -14.79 9.85 -17.57
CA ALA A 255 -15.54 11.10 -17.33
C ALA A 255 -16.98 10.87 -16.82
N THR A 256 -17.54 9.67 -17.04
CA THR A 256 -18.84 9.26 -16.49
C THR A 256 -18.81 9.08 -14.97
N ASP A 257 -17.66 8.78 -14.37
CA ASP A 257 -17.43 8.85 -12.92
C ASP A 257 -17.01 10.27 -12.54
N THR A 258 -18.00 11.16 -12.46
CA THR A 258 -17.78 12.58 -12.17
C THR A 258 -17.19 12.85 -10.78
N THR A 259 -17.37 11.92 -9.83
CA THR A 259 -16.83 12.04 -8.48
C THR A 259 -15.33 11.81 -8.50
N SER A 260 -14.88 10.68 -9.04
CA SER A 260 -13.45 10.34 -9.05
C SER A 260 -12.66 11.17 -10.05
N SER A 261 -13.21 11.44 -11.23
CA SER A 261 -12.52 12.23 -12.26
C SER A 261 -12.25 13.67 -11.84
N ARG A 262 -13.11 14.26 -11.00
CA ARG A 262 -12.89 15.59 -10.42
C ARG A 262 -11.70 15.64 -9.46
N LEU A 263 -11.40 14.54 -8.76
CA LEU A 263 -10.30 14.49 -7.79
C LEU A 263 -8.92 14.56 -8.43
N ILE A 264 -8.83 14.22 -9.71
CA ILE A 264 -7.56 14.13 -10.44
C ILE A 264 -7.45 15.15 -11.58
N GLY A 265 -8.55 15.78 -11.97
CA GLY A 265 -8.60 16.78 -13.03
C GLY A 265 -8.32 18.19 -12.51
N GLY A 266 -7.54 18.98 -13.25
CA GLY A 266 -7.28 20.38 -12.94
C GLY A 266 -7.00 21.23 -14.18
N PRO A 267 -6.80 22.55 -13.99
CA PRO A 267 -6.38 23.44 -15.08
C PRO A 267 -5.07 22.94 -15.69
N GLY A 268 -5.10 22.54 -16.96
CA GLY A 268 -3.92 22.03 -17.68
C GLY A 268 -3.74 20.50 -17.67
N GLY A 269 -4.71 19.72 -17.17
CA GLY A 269 -4.71 18.26 -17.29
C GLY A 269 -4.86 17.55 -15.94
N TYR A 270 -4.22 16.38 -15.81
CA TYR A 270 -4.29 15.57 -14.60
C TYR A 270 -3.20 15.94 -13.58
N HIS A 271 -3.51 15.80 -12.29
CA HIS A 271 -2.57 15.87 -11.19
C HIS A 271 -2.61 14.58 -10.36
N SER A 272 -1.50 14.20 -9.75
CA SER A 272 -1.47 13.05 -8.83
C SER A 272 -2.34 13.36 -7.62
N TYR A 273 -2.90 12.33 -7.01
CA TYR A 273 -3.83 12.46 -5.89
C TYR A 273 -3.67 11.29 -4.93
N CYS A 274 -3.77 11.54 -3.63
CA CYS A 274 -3.65 10.50 -2.62
C CYS A 274 -4.65 10.71 -1.49
N ARG A 275 -5.28 9.61 -1.07
CA ARG A 275 -6.15 9.56 0.11
C ARG A 275 -5.98 8.23 0.82
N LEU A 276 -6.51 8.16 2.04
CA LEU A 276 -6.73 6.93 2.78
C LEU A 276 -8.18 6.49 2.61
N LEU A 277 -8.40 5.18 2.56
CA LEU A 277 -9.72 4.56 2.62
C LEU A 277 -9.86 3.78 3.94
N ASP A 278 -11.04 3.87 4.53
CA ASP A 278 -11.53 2.88 5.50
C ASP A 278 -12.09 1.69 4.73
N VAL A 279 -11.53 0.51 4.96
CA VAL A 279 -11.92 -0.74 4.31
C VAL A 279 -12.50 -1.66 5.37
N THR A 280 -13.78 -2.00 5.24
CA THR A 280 -14.49 -2.83 6.22
C THR A 280 -14.94 -4.13 5.58
N ARG A 281 -14.60 -5.26 6.21
CA ARG A 281 -15.15 -6.56 5.82
C ARG A 281 -16.60 -6.68 6.28
N THR A 282 -17.52 -6.89 5.33
CA THR A 282 -18.97 -7.03 5.58
C THR A 282 -19.49 -8.32 4.95
N GLY A 283 -19.99 -9.26 5.74
CA GLY A 283 -20.49 -10.54 5.23
C GLY A 283 -19.45 -11.26 4.36
N ASN A 284 -19.74 -11.37 3.06
CA ASN A 284 -18.92 -12.05 2.05
C ASN A 284 -18.10 -11.08 1.17
N GLY A 285 -17.86 -9.85 1.63
CA GLY A 285 -17.17 -8.83 0.84
C GLY A 285 -16.42 -7.79 1.67
N PHE A 286 -15.85 -6.82 0.97
CA PHE A 286 -15.20 -5.64 1.51
C PHE A 286 -15.87 -4.39 0.95
N THR A 287 -16.16 -3.45 1.86
CA THR A 287 -16.66 -2.13 1.51
C THR A 287 -15.59 -1.08 1.73
N CYS A 288 -15.58 -0.03 0.92
CA CYS A 288 -14.54 1.00 0.94
C CYS A 288 -15.15 2.39 1.05
N LYS A 289 -14.65 3.21 1.98
CA LYS A 289 -15.08 4.60 2.16
C LYS A 289 -13.87 5.54 2.27
N PRO A 290 -13.91 6.75 1.69
CA PRO A 290 -12.87 7.74 1.93
C PRO A 290 -12.73 8.02 3.43
N LEU A 291 -11.50 7.97 3.94
CA LEU A 291 -11.17 8.26 5.32
C LEU A 291 -10.57 9.66 5.46
N TRP A 292 -9.55 9.97 4.65
CA TRP A 292 -8.83 11.24 4.75
C TRP A 292 -8.03 11.51 3.48
N GLU A 293 -7.92 12.77 3.09
CA GLU A 293 -7.15 13.18 1.90
C GLU A 293 -5.83 13.80 2.33
N PHE A 294 -4.75 13.48 1.61
CA PHE A 294 -3.46 14.09 1.88
C PHE A 294 -3.51 15.59 1.54
N PRO A 295 -2.75 16.43 2.25
CA PRO A 295 -2.52 17.80 1.79
C PRO A 295 -1.86 17.81 0.41
N LEU A 296 -2.17 18.82 -0.42
CA LEU A 296 -1.66 18.97 -1.79
C LEU A 296 -0.14 18.76 -1.92
N ALA A 297 0.64 19.24 -0.95
CA ALA A 297 2.09 19.09 -0.93
C ALA A 297 2.58 17.63 -0.94
N TYR A 298 1.73 16.67 -0.58
CA TYR A 298 2.03 15.24 -0.50
C TYR A 298 1.41 14.40 -1.62
N TRP A 299 0.66 15.01 -2.54
CA TRP A 299 0.00 14.27 -3.63
C TRP A 299 0.97 13.68 -4.66
N GLY A 300 2.16 14.24 -4.81
CA GLY A 300 3.15 13.80 -5.79
C GLY A 300 4.17 12.78 -5.28
N TYR A 301 3.98 12.22 -4.09
CA TYR A 301 4.83 11.16 -3.55
C TYR A 301 4.20 9.80 -3.91
N ASN A 302 5.00 8.87 -4.43
CA ASN A 302 4.54 7.51 -4.74
C ASN A 302 4.39 6.72 -3.43
N TRP A 303 3.25 6.86 -2.75
CA TRP A 303 3.00 6.21 -1.46
C TRP A 303 2.71 4.72 -1.65
N GLU A 304 3.52 3.85 -1.06
CA GLU A 304 3.50 2.39 -1.31
C GLU A 304 3.57 1.58 -0.01
N GLY A 305 3.51 2.22 1.17
CA GLY A 305 3.52 1.46 2.42
C GLY A 305 2.82 2.16 3.57
N ILE A 306 1.98 1.44 4.33
CA ILE A 306 1.22 1.95 5.48
C ILE A 306 1.22 0.97 6.65
N ALA A 307 1.43 1.47 7.87
CA ALA A 307 1.27 0.68 9.09
C ALA A 307 0.53 1.45 10.19
N ALA A 308 -0.54 0.87 10.72
CA ALA A 308 -1.30 1.44 11.82
C ALA A 308 -0.49 1.41 13.12
N TYR A 309 -0.34 2.56 13.78
CA TYR A 309 0.42 2.69 15.01
C TYR A 309 -0.17 3.74 15.95
N LYS A 310 -0.56 3.29 17.15
CA LYS A 310 -1.27 4.10 18.16
C LYS A 310 -2.48 4.80 17.51
N GLN A 311 -2.59 6.11 17.65
CA GLN A 311 -3.65 6.93 17.08
C GLN A 311 -3.22 7.51 15.73
N GLY A 312 -2.70 6.67 14.82
CA GLY A 312 -2.15 7.16 13.57
C GLY A 312 -1.59 6.07 12.68
N TYR A 313 -0.86 6.51 11.66
CA TYR A 313 -0.26 5.64 10.66
C TYR A 313 1.15 6.07 10.34
N PHE A 314 2.08 5.13 10.25
CA PHE A 314 3.28 5.36 9.46
C PHE A 314 2.94 5.20 7.99
N ILE A 315 3.46 6.09 7.14
CA ILE A 315 3.35 5.97 5.68
C ILE A 315 4.70 6.27 5.05
N ILE A 316 5.07 5.47 4.05
CA ILE A 316 6.34 5.60 3.32
C ILE A 316 6.08 5.70 1.83
N ASN A 317 6.86 6.55 1.15
CA ASN A 317 6.89 6.51 -0.31
C ASN A 317 7.98 5.55 -0.77
N ASP A 318 7.80 5.03 -1.96
CA ASP A 318 8.78 4.24 -2.69
C ASP A 318 9.96 5.14 -3.13
N LYS A 319 10.11 5.42 -4.42
CA LYS A 319 11.24 6.16 -4.98
C LYS A 319 10.90 7.62 -5.22
N TYR A 320 9.73 7.87 -5.80
CA TYR A 320 9.43 9.19 -6.36
C TYR A 320 8.94 10.19 -5.33
N THR A 321 9.58 11.36 -5.33
CA THR A 321 9.09 12.60 -4.70
C THR A 321 8.71 13.62 -5.79
N PRO A 322 7.96 14.69 -5.47
CA PRO A 322 7.48 15.65 -6.47
C PRO A 322 8.58 16.31 -7.31
N SER A 323 9.80 16.37 -6.79
CA SER A 323 10.99 16.87 -7.50
C SER A 323 12.23 16.07 -7.14
N ARG A 324 13.23 16.12 -8.03
CA ARG A 324 14.59 15.61 -7.76
C ARG A 324 15.36 16.56 -6.80
N PRO A 325 16.41 16.07 -6.09
CA PRO A 325 16.78 14.67 -5.97
C PRO A 325 15.70 13.89 -5.22
N TYR A 326 15.43 12.67 -5.72
CA TYR A 326 14.46 11.78 -5.09
C TYR A 326 14.97 11.28 -3.75
N GLN A 327 14.04 10.97 -2.85
CA GLN A 327 14.34 10.44 -1.52
C GLN A 327 13.13 9.67 -0.98
N THR A 328 13.41 8.65 -0.17
CA THR A 328 12.37 8.01 0.63
C THR A 328 12.05 8.89 1.84
N LYS A 329 10.76 9.07 2.11
CA LYS A 329 10.19 9.79 3.24
C LYS A 329 9.32 8.85 4.05
N LEU A 330 9.55 8.83 5.36
CA LEU A 330 8.63 8.25 6.33
C LEU A 330 7.86 9.38 7.00
N LEU A 331 6.53 9.30 6.99
CA LEU A 331 5.65 10.20 7.71
C LEU A 331 4.93 9.44 8.82
N TYR A 332 4.58 10.15 9.89
CA TYR A 332 3.57 9.73 10.85
C TYR A 332 2.33 10.63 10.74
N LEU A 333 1.21 10.03 10.38
CA LEU A 333 -0.10 10.67 10.30
C LEU A 333 -0.76 10.56 11.67
N GLN A 334 -0.62 11.59 12.50
CA GLN A 334 -1.11 11.60 13.87
C GLN A 334 -2.55 12.10 13.93
N LYS A 335 -3.48 11.30 14.44
CA LYS A 335 -4.88 11.71 14.63
C LYS A 335 -4.95 12.91 15.57
N THR A 336 -5.71 13.93 15.19
CA THR A 336 -5.74 15.22 15.90
C THR A 336 -6.84 15.31 16.96
N ARG A 337 -7.86 14.44 16.93
CA ARG A 337 -8.94 14.29 17.94
C ARG A 337 -9.52 12.89 17.94
#